data_AF-A0A661S5M9-F1
#
_entry.id   AF-A0A661S5M9-F1
#
_cell.length_a   1.000
_cell.length_b   1.000
_cell.length_c   1.000
_cell.angle_alpha   90.00
_cell.angle_beta   90.00
_cell.angle_gamma   90.00
#
_symmetry.space_group_name_H-M   'P 1'
#
loop_
_entity.id
_entity.type
_entity.pdbx_description
1 polymer ?
#
loop_
_entity_poly.entity_id
_entity_poly.type
_entity_poly.pdbx_seq_one_letter_code
_entity_poly.pdbx_strand_id
1 'polypeptide(L)' 'DCAKGERPAFSLIKKVFIPFTVYDRSELFPGAVMKGPAIIEERESTIIIGEDAEGSVDEYGFVWIHLKISV' A
#
# COMPACT_ATOMS: atom_id res chain seq x y z
N ASP A 1 9.79 -8.65 -8.67
CA ASP A 1 10.08 -7.68 -7.59
C ASP A 1 8.81 -6.91 -7.47
N CYS A 2 8.09 -7.07 -6.36
CA CYS A 2 6.68 -6.69 -6.31
C CYS A 2 6.46 -5.17 -6.40
N ALA A 3 7.51 -4.36 -6.19
CA ALA A 3 7.48 -2.93 -6.39
C ALA A 3 7.71 -2.57 -7.87
N LYS A 4 6.74 -1.89 -8.48
CA LYS A 4 6.76 -1.43 -9.87
C LYS A 4 7.43 -0.06 -10.05
N GLY A 5 7.61 0.69 -8.95
CA GLY A 5 8.15 2.05 -8.93
C GLY A 5 7.39 2.96 -7.98
N GLU A 6 7.41 4.26 -8.24
CA GLU A 6 6.71 5.27 -7.45
C GLU A 6 5.77 6.11 -8.32
N ARG A 7 4.65 6.55 -7.74
CA ARG A 7 3.70 7.46 -8.39
C ARG A 7 3.31 8.59 -7.42
N PRO A 8 3.34 9.87 -7.87
CA PRO A 8 2.81 10.97 -7.07
C PRO A 8 1.32 10.76 -6.77
N ALA A 9 0.95 10.77 -5.50
CA ALA A 9 -0.44 10.77 -5.04
C ALA A 9 -0.63 11.78 -3.90
N PHE A 10 -1.86 12.27 -3.75
CA PHE A 10 -2.16 13.33 -2.80
C PHE A 10 -2.17 12.78 -1.37
N SER A 11 -1.30 13.32 -0.52
CA SER A 11 -1.29 13.04 0.91
C SER A 11 -2.41 13.81 1.62
N LEU A 12 -3.29 13.07 2.30
CA LEU A 12 -4.33 13.68 3.13
C LEU A 12 -3.77 14.33 4.41
N ILE A 13 -2.59 13.92 4.86
CA ILE A 13 -1.92 14.43 6.07
C ILE A 13 -1.14 15.71 5.74
N LYS A 14 -0.26 15.66 4.75
CA LYS A 14 0.61 16.78 4.35
C LYS A 14 -0.06 17.78 3.40
N LYS A 15 -1.22 17.43 2.83
CA LYS A 15 -1.98 18.25 1.86
C LYS A 15 -1.18 18.62 0.60
N VAL A 16 -0.27 17.74 0.17
CA VAL A 16 0.54 17.88 -1.04
C VAL A 16 0.68 16.54 -1.75
N PHE A 17 1.04 16.54 -3.03
CA PHE A 17 1.42 15.30 -3.72
C PHE A 17 2.80 14.83 -3.25
N ILE A 18 2.90 13.57 -2.84
CA ILE A 18 4.13 12.91 -2.43
C ILE A 18 4.28 11.59 -3.20
N PRO A 19 5.50 11.04 -3.33
CA PRO A 19 5.68 9.71 -3.94
C PRO A 19 5.02 8.63 -3.07
N PHE A 20 4.23 7.76 -3.71
CA PHE A 20 3.73 6.51 -3.13
C PHE A 20 4.40 5.34 -3.86
N THR A 21 4.87 4.34 -3.13
CA THR A 21 5.38 3.10 -3.74
C THR A 21 4.24 2.33 -4.38
N VAL A 22 4.41 1.91 -5.64
CA VAL A 22 3.40 1.17 -6.39
C VAL A 22 3.78 -0.31 -6.41
N TYR A 23 2.88 -1.16 -5.93
CA TYR A 23 3.04 -2.61 -5.92
C TYR A 23 2.12 -3.28 -6.94
N ASP A 24 2.61 -4.34 -7.59
CA ASP A 24 1.77 -5.27 -8.34
C ASP A 24 1.09 -6.25 -7.38
N ARG A 25 -0.26 -6.26 -7.33
CA ARG A 25 -1.00 -7.17 -6.47
C ARG A 25 -0.66 -8.64 -6.74
N SER A 26 -0.38 -9.01 -7.99
CA SER A 26 -0.09 -10.39 -8.39
C SER A 26 1.26 -10.91 -7.89
N GLU A 27 2.17 -9.99 -7.51
CA GLU A 27 3.49 -10.32 -6.96
C GLU A 27 3.54 -10.25 -5.42
N LEU A 28 2.43 -9.91 -4.76
CA LEU A 28 2.32 -9.86 -3.29
C LEU A 28 1.90 -11.22 -2.73
N PHE A 29 2.91 -12.05 -2.42
CA PHE A 29 2.74 -13.37 -1.82
C PHE A 29 2.54 -13.31 -0.29
N PRO A 30 2.06 -14.39 0.35
CA PRO A 30 1.95 -14.48 1.80
C PRO A 30 3.22 -14.03 2.54
N GLY A 31 3.04 -13.24 3.61
CA GLY A 31 4.12 -12.64 4.38
C GLY A 31 4.64 -11.31 3.82
N ALA A 32 4.17 -10.85 2.65
CA ALA A 32 4.51 -9.52 2.14
C ALA A 32 4.00 -8.42 3.09
N VAL A 33 4.84 -7.39 3.28
CA VAL A 33 4.54 -6.21 4.09
C VAL A 33 4.79 -4.95 3.27
N MET A 34 3.85 -4.01 3.31
CA MET A 34 3.92 -2.76 2.56
C MET A 34 3.73 -1.59 3.52
N LYS A 35 4.80 -0.83 3.76
CA LYS A 35 4.73 0.38 4.56
C LYS A 35 4.08 1.48 3.73
N GLY A 36 3.06 2.14 4.29
CA GLY A 36 2.50 3.33 3.67
C GLY A 36 3.51 4.49 3.66
N PRO A 37 3.40 5.43 2.70
CA PRO A 37 2.37 5.53 1.68
C PRO A 37 2.59 4.59 0.48
N ALA A 38 1.56 3.82 0.11
CA ALA A 38 1.65 2.84 -0.97
C ALA A 38 0.36 2.72 -1.79
N ILE A 39 0.50 2.29 -3.05
CA ILE A 39 -0.60 1.95 -3.96
C ILE A 39 -0.41 0.50 -4.39
N ILE A 40 -1.42 -0.34 -4.17
CA ILE A 40 -1.43 -1.72 -4.68
C ILE A 40 -2.37 -1.74 -5.88
N GLU A 41 -1.83 -2.06 -7.05
CA GLU A 41 -2.61 -2.15 -8.29
C GLU A 41 -3.01 -3.59 -8.56
N GLU A 42 -4.29 -3.79 -8.80
CA GLU A 42 -4.89 -5.03 -9.29
C GLU A 42 -5.59 -4.74 -10.62
N ARG A 43 -5.97 -5.79 -11.35
CA ARG A 43 -6.70 -5.61 -12.61
C ARG A 43 -8.10 -5.04 -12.40
N GLU A 44 -8.75 -5.41 -11.30
CA GLU A 44 -10.14 -5.02 -10.97
C GLU A 44 -10.23 -3.92 -9.91
N SER A 45 -9.16 -3.67 -9.15
CA SER A 45 -9.19 -2.77 -8.00
C SER A 45 -7.87 -2.04 -7.77
N THR A 46 -7.87 -1.05 -6.87
CA THR A 46 -6.65 -0.38 -6.42
C THR A 46 -6.79 -0.06 -4.94
N ILE A 47 -5.81 -0.50 -4.15
CA ILE A 47 -5.78 -0.26 -2.70
C ILE A 47 -4.79 0.87 -2.42
N ILE A 48 -5.22 1.87 -1.65
CA ILE A 48 -4.38 2.97 -1.20
C ILE A 48 -4.06 2.77 0.29
N ILE A 49 -2.78 2.69 0.62
CA ILE A 49 -2.28 2.63 2.00
C ILE A 49 -1.73 4.01 2.34
N GLY A 50 -2.35 4.69 3.31
CA GLY A 50 -1.92 6.02 3.78
C GLY A 50 -0.59 5.99 4.53
N GLU A 51 0.04 7.15 4.73
CA GLU A 51 1.33 7.28 5.46
C GLU A 51 1.24 6.79 6.91
N ASP A 52 0.04 6.78 7.47
CA ASP A 52 -0.33 6.33 8.81
C ASP A 52 -0.84 4.89 8.85
N ALA A 53 -0.60 4.11 7.78
CA ALA A 53 -1.02 2.72 7.71
C ALA A 53 0.10 1.80 7.19
N GLU A 54 -0.10 0.51 7.39
CA GLU A 54 0.72 -0.57 6.82
C GLU A 54 -0.21 -1.65 6.28
N GLY A 55 0.20 -2.30 5.19
CA GLY A 55 -0.50 -3.46 4.65
C GLY A 55 0.30 -4.75 4.83
N SER A 56 -0.38 -5.88 5.00
CA SER A 56 0.25 -7.21 5.02
C SER A 56 -0.59 -8.23 4.26
N VAL A 57 0.05 -9.24 3.68
CA VAL A 57 -0.63 -10.38 3.05
C VAL A 57 -0.53 -11.62 3.93
N ASP A 58 -1.67 -12.22 4.27
CA ASP A 58 -1.70 -13.47 5.05
C ASP A 58 -1.53 -14.74 4.19
N GLU A 59 -1.55 -15.92 4.82
CA GLU A 59 -1.39 -17.21 4.15
C GLU A 59 -2.50 -17.54 3.14
N TYR A 60 -3.67 -16.90 3.26
CA TYR A 60 -4.80 -17.08 2.35
C TYR A 60 -4.80 -16.03 1.22
N GLY A 61 -3.85 -15.10 1.23
CA GLY A 61 -3.75 -14.03 0.25
C GLY A 61 -4.65 -12.83 0.56
N PHE A 62 -5.22 -12.70 1.76
CA PHE A 62 -5.95 -11.49 2.11
C PHE A 62 -4.98 -10.34 2.41
N VAL A 63 -5.33 -9.14 1.91
CA VAL A 63 -4.62 -7.90 2.24
C VAL A 63 -5.25 -7.31 3.50
N TRP A 64 -4.51 -7.30 4.59
CA TRP A 64 -4.90 -6.66 5.85
C TRP A 64 -4.31 -5.26 5.94
N ILE A 65 -5.12 -4.28 6.36
CA ILE A 65 -4.69 -2.90 6.58
C ILE A 65 -4.63 -2.62 8.08
N HIS A 66 -3.44 -2.29 8.56
CA HIS A 66 -3.17 -1.92 9.95
C HIS A 66 -3.10 -0.41 10.06
N LEU A 67 -4.11 0.19 10.69
CA LEU A 67 -4.14 1.63 10.95
C LEU A 67 -3.29 1.94 12.18
N LYS A 68 -2.34 2.86 12.05
CA LYS A 68 -1.56 3.36 13.19
C LYS A 68 -2.39 4.43 13.89
N ILE A 69 -3.31 4.01 14.74
CA ILE A 69 -4.09 4.93 15.58
C ILE A 69 -3.11 5.57 16.56
N SER A 70 -2.78 6.83 16.31
CA SER A 70 -2.09 7.67 17.29
C SER A 70 -3.18 8.27 18.19
N VAL A 71 -3.27 7.77 19.43
CA VAL A 71 -4.10 8.35 20.49
C VAL A 71 -3.40 9.57 21.07
#